data_AF-A0A9P2R308-F1
#
_entry.id   AF-A0A9P2R308-F1
#
_cell.length_a   1.000
_cell.length_b   1.000
_cell.length_c   1.000
_cell.angle_alpha   90.00
_cell.angle_beta   90.00
_cell.angle_gamma   90.00
#
_symmetry.space_group_name_H-M   'P 1'
#
loop_
_entity.id
_entity.type
_entity.pdbx_description
1 polymer ?
#
loop_
_entity_poly.entity_id
_entity_poly.type
_entity_poly.pdbx_seq_one_letter_code
_entity_poly.pdbx_strand_id
1 'polypeptide(L)' 'MSQEITLQQAAERAHQIEVICALAEDYPGMMTDSESGAIIGLLKRLSGEVCVFLSDEQERRTLISNEKKCGGVHVQ' A
#
# COMPACT_ATOMS: atom_id res chain seq x y z
N MET A 1 15.03 7.49 -7.52
CA MET A 1 14.56 6.29 -8.24
C MET A 1 13.89 5.40 -7.21
N SER A 2 12.58 5.54 -7.03
CA SER A 2 11.82 4.66 -6.17
C SER A 2 11.77 3.31 -6.87
N GLN A 3 12.36 2.27 -6.29
CA GLN A 3 12.14 0.92 -6.81
C GLN A 3 10.65 0.62 -6.59
N GLU A 4 9.90 0.53 -7.69
CA GLU A 4 8.51 0.07 -7.66
C GLU A 4 8.49 -1.31 -7.02
N ILE A 5 7.61 -1.48 -6.02
CA ILE A 5 7.47 -2.75 -5.31
C ILE A 5 6.52 -3.66 -6.07
N THR A 6 6.69 -4.96 -5.89
CA THR A 6 5.76 -5.94 -6.45
C THR A 6 4.46 -6.00 -5.63
N LEU A 7 3.41 -6.60 -6.20
CA LEU A 7 2.17 -6.90 -5.47
C LEU A 7 2.43 -7.74 -4.20
N GLN A 8 3.35 -8.71 -4.30
CA GLN A 8 3.73 -9.53 -3.16
C GLN A 8 4.37 -8.67 -2.05
N GLN A 9 5.30 -7.78 -2.40
CA GLN A 9 5.93 -6.89 -1.44
C GLN A 9 4.93 -5.90 -0.84
N ALA A 10 3.97 -5.41 -1.62
CA ALA A 10 2.88 -4.57 -1.11
C ALA A 10 2.01 -5.34 -0.10
N ALA A 11 1.68 -6.59 -0.37
CA ALA A 11 0.93 -7.45 0.54
C ALA A 11 1.72 -7.77 1.83
N GLU A 12 3.01 -8.06 1.71
CA GLU A 12 3.91 -8.26 2.86
C GLU A 12 3.98 -7.00 3.75
N ARG A 13 4.06 -5.81 3.14
CA ARG A 13 4.06 -4.54 3.88
C ARG A 13 2.71 -4.27 4.55
N ALA A 14 1.59 -4.55 3.87
CA ALA A 14 0.27 -4.44 4.46
C ALA A 14 0.11 -5.38 5.66
N HIS A 15 0.65 -6.60 5.57
CA HIS A 15 0.65 -7.53 6.70
C HIS A 15 1.53 -7.04 7.86
N GLN A 16 2.70 -6.46 7.58
CA GLN A 16 3.54 -5.86 8.63
C GLN A 16 2.83 -4.70 9.34
N ILE A 17 2.09 -3.86 8.61
CA ILE A 17 1.27 -2.79 9.19
C ILE A 17 0.27 -3.37 10.19
N GLU A 18 -0.48 -4.40 9.80
CA GLU A 18 -1.46 -5.08 10.67
C GLU A 18 -0.81 -5.61 11.95
N VAL A 19 0.31 -6.33 11.82
CA VAL A 19 1.03 -6.89 12.97
C VAL A 19 1.51 -5.77 13.91
N ILE A 20 2.03 -4.68 13.37
CA ILE A 20 2.50 -3.54 14.18
C ILE A 20 1.33 -2.88 14.92
N CYS A 21 0.18 -2.70 14.25
CA CYS A 21 -1.03 -2.16 14.88
C CYS A 21 -1.52 -3.06 16.02
N ALA A 22 -1.62 -4.36 15.79
CA ALA A 22 -2.02 -5.32 16.83
C ALA A 22 -1.07 -5.28 18.04
N LEU A 23 0.25 -5.21 17.80
CA LEU A 23 1.23 -5.09 18.88
C LEU A 23 1.12 -3.76 19.65
N ALA A 24 0.78 -2.67 18.97
CA ALA A 24 0.56 -1.38 19.63
C ALA A 24 -0.73 -1.37 20.47
N GLU A 25 -1.79 -2.04 20.00
CA GLU A 25 -3.07 -2.16 20.70
C GLU A 25 -3.00 -3.07 21.93
N ASP A 26 -2.21 -4.14 21.89
CA ASP A 26 -2.02 -5.07 23.02
C ASP A 26 -1.19 -4.45 24.17
N TYR A 27 -0.37 -3.43 23.89
CA TYR A 27 0.56 -2.82 24.85
C TYR A 27 0.53 -1.28 24.87
N PRO A 28 -0.64 -0.63 25.04
CA PRO A 28 -0.81 0.81 24.81
C PRO A 28 -0.10 1.70 25.86
N GLY A 29 0.31 1.13 27.00
CA GLY A 29 0.99 1.86 28.08
C GLY A 29 2.47 1.49 28.27
N MET A 30 3.02 0.63 27.40
CA MET A 30 4.40 0.12 27.55
C MET A 30 5.42 0.82 26.66
N MET A 31 4.97 1.72 25.78
CA MET A 31 5.82 2.43 24.84
C MET A 31 6.10 3.85 25.35
N THR A 32 7.36 4.24 25.31
CA THR A 32 7.77 5.63 25.48
C THR A 32 7.31 6.48 24.30
N ASP A 33 7.30 7.81 24.46
CA ASP A 33 6.98 8.75 23.37
C ASP A 33 7.91 8.55 22.16
N SER A 34 9.19 8.24 22.40
CA SER A 34 10.19 7.97 21.36
C SER A 34 9.88 6.69 20.58
N GLU A 35 9.48 5.61 21.27
CA GLU A 35 9.10 4.34 20.63
C GLU A 35 7.80 4.50 19.83
N SER A 36 6.83 5.23 20.40
CA SER A 36 5.57 5.57 19.74
C SER A 36 5.85 6.37 18.45
N GLY A 37 6.75 7.36 18.51
CA GLY A 37 7.18 8.13 17.35
C GLY A 37 7.86 7.26 16.28
N ALA A 38 8.70 6.31 16.68
CA ALA A 38 9.35 5.38 15.76
C ALA A 38 8.33 4.44 15.07
N ILE A 39 7.36 3.92 15.81
CA ILE A 39 6.28 3.07 15.27
C ILE A 39 5.41 3.84 14.30
N ILE A 40 4.99 5.07 14.66
CA ILE A 40 4.23 5.95 13.76
C ILE A 40 5.03 6.25 12.48
N GLY A 41 6.34 6.49 12.61
CA GLY A 41 7.22 6.70 11.46
C GLY A 41 7.31 5.47 10.55
N LEU A 42 7.41 4.28 11.13
CA LEU A 42 7.43 3.01 10.41
C LEU A 42 6.10 2.75 9.69
N LEU A 43 4.98 2.92 10.40
CA LEU A 43 3.63 2.80 9.84
C LEU A 43 3.44 3.72 8.65
N LYS A 44 3.79 5.02 8.80
CA LYS A 44 3.70 6.01 7.72
C LYS A 44 4.50 5.60 6.49
N ARG A 45 5.69 5.03 6.67
CA ARG A 45 6.53 4.58 5.56
C ARG A 45 5.90 3.39 4.85
N LEU A 46 5.55 2.34 5.58
CA LEU A 46 4.96 1.13 5.02
C LEU A 46 3.63 1.43 4.32
N SER A 47 2.75 2.20 4.97
CA SER A 47 1.46 2.59 4.41
C SER A 47 1.61 3.49 3.19
N GLY A 48 2.60 4.39 3.19
CA GLY A 48 2.91 5.26 2.06
C GLY A 48 3.37 4.45 0.85
N GLU A 49 4.25 3.49 1.06
CA GLU A 49 4.74 2.59 0.00
C GLU A 49 3.61 1.74 -0.62
N VAL A 50 2.69 1.21 0.22
CA VAL A 50 1.51 0.47 -0.25
C VAL A 50 0.54 1.40 -0.99
N CYS A 51 0.31 2.62 -0.50
CA CYS A 51 -0.60 3.59 -1.12
C CYS A 51 -0.13 3.99 -2.54
N VAL A 52 1.16 4.23 -2.71
CA VAL A 52 1.75 4.53 -4.03
C VAL A 52 1.54 3.33 -4.97
N PHE A 53 1.90 2.13 -4.54
CA PHE A 53 1.74 0.93 -5.36
C PHE A 53 0.27 0.71 -5.80
N LEU A 54 -0.69 0.84 -4.87
CA LEU A 54 -2.11 0.66 -5.19
C LEU A 54 -2.65 1.74 -6.12
N SER A 55 -2.17 2.98 -6.00
CA SER A 55 -2.56 4.08 -6.88
C SER A 55 -2.09 3.81 -8.31
N ASP A 56 -0.82 3.43 -8.47
CA ASP A 56 -0.24 3.12 -9.78
C ASP A 56 -0.94 1.91 -10.42
N GLU A 57 -1.22 0.88 -9.62
CA GLU A 57 -1.92 -0.33 -10.08
C GLU A 57 -3.39 -0.04 -10.47
N GLN A 58 -4.07 0.86 -9.75
CA GLN A 58 -5.42 1.31 -10.10
C GLN A 58 -5.43 2.11 -11.41
N GLU A 59 -4.47 3.02 -11.60
CA GLU A 59 -4.31 3.77 -12.84
C GLU A 59 -4.06 2.82 -14.02
N ARG A 60 -3.09 1.90 -13.88
CA ARG A 60 -2.77 0.89 -14.89
C ARG A 60 -3.98 0.06 -15.30
N ARG A 61 -4.79 -0.39 -14.34
CA ARG A 61 -6.03 -1.15 -14.62
C ARG A 61 -7.09 -0.31 -15.32
N THR A 62 -7.20 0.97 -14.96
CA THR A 62 -8.15 1.90 -15.59
C THR A 62 -7.77 2.17 -17.04
N LEU A 63 -6.48 2.31 -17.33
CA LEU A 63 -5.96 2.45 -18.70
C LEU A 63 -6.25 1.20 -19.54
N ILE A 64 -5.92 0.00 -19.05
CA ILE A 64 -6.20 -1.25 -19.79
C ILE A 64 -7.70 -1.43 -20.04
N SER A 65 -8.56 -1.01 -19.11
CA SER A 65 -10.01 -1.06 -19.29
C SER A 65 -10.51 -0.11 -20.38
N ASN A 66 -9.85 1.04 -20.59
CA ASN A 66 -10.26 2.02 -21.59
C ASN A 66 -9.84 1.58 -23.01
N GLU A 67 -8.67 0.93 -23.16
CA GLU A 67 -8.18 0.43 -24.45
C GLU A 67 -9.05 -0.70 -24.99
N LYS A 68 -9.49 -1.62 -24.12
CA LYS A 68 -10.42 -2.69 -24.48
C LYS A 68 -11.78 -2.17 -24.95
N LYS A 69 -12.21 -0.99 -24.48
CA LYS A 69 -13.47 -0.37 -24.89
C LYS A 69 -13.39 0.25 -26.29
N CYS A 70 -12.23 0.74 -26.70
CA CYS A 70 -12.02 1.31 -28.04
C CYS A 70 -11.82 0.24 -29.13
N GLY A 71 -11.29 -0.95 -28.79
CA GLY A 71 -11.12 -2.06 -29.75
C GLY A 71 -12.41 -2.81 -30.13
N GLY A 72 -13.56 -2.46 -29.53
CA GLY A 72 -14.85 -3.14 -29.71
C GLY A 72 -15.80 -2.48 -30.71
N VAL A 73 -15.41 -1.43 -31.43
CA VAL A 73 -16.25 -0.85 -32.50
C VAL A 73 -16.15 -1.75 -33.73
N HIS A 74 -16.90 -2.85 -33.70
CA HIS A 74 -17.24 -3.58 -34.91
C HIS A 74 -18.24 -2.71 -35.69
N VAL A 75 -17.76 -2.07 -36.75
CA VAL A 75 -18.60 -1.48 -37.78
C VAL A 75 -19.49 -2.58 -38.34
N GLN A 76 -20.80 -2.41 -38.20
CA GLN A 76 -21.81 -3.14 -38.93
C GLN A 76 -22.63 -2.15 -39.75
#